data_AF-A0A257MU75-F1
#
_entry.id   AF-A0A257MU75-F1
#
_cell.length_a   1.000
_cell.length_b   1.000
_cell.length_c   1.000
_cell.angle_alpha   90.00
_cell.angle_beta   90.00
_cell.angle_gamma   90.00
#
_symmetry.space_group_name_H-M   'P 1'
#
loop_
_entity.id
_entity.type
_entity.pdbx_description
1 polymer ?
#
loop_
_entity_poly.entity_id
_entity_poly.type
_entity_poly.pdbx_seq_one_letter_code
_entity_poly.pdbx_strand_id
1 'polypeptide(L)' 'NNVLAAVNMDYVSLDYNVQDGDEVAFFPPVTGG' A
#
# COMPACT_ATOMS: atom_id res chain seq x y z
N ASN A 1 -10.75 6.96 -7.90
CA ASN A 1 -10.48 6.75 -6.47
C ASN A 1 -9.44 5.64 -6.37
N ASN A 2 -8.15 5.96 -6.49
CA ASN A 2 -7.09 4.95 -6.66
C ASN A 2 -6.03 5.18 -5.58
N VAL A 3 -6.17 4.49 -4.45
CA VAL A 3 -5.20 4.52 -3.34
C VAL A 3 -4.21 3.39 -3.57
N LEU A 4 -2.92 3.67 -3.43
CA LEU A 4 -1.87 2.64 -3.48
C LEU A 4 -1.51 2.23 -2.06
N ALA A 5 -1.16 0.96 -1.88
CA ALA A 5 -0.72 0.40 -0.60
C ALA A 5 0.62 -0.33 -0.76
N ALA A 6 1.40 -0.33 0.32
CA ALA A 6 2.63 -1.11 0.43
C ALA A 6 2.72 -1.77 1.81
N VAL A 7 3.32 -2.96 1.85
CA VAL A 7 3.65 -3.73 3.06
C VAL A 7 5.14 -4.06 3.03
N ASN A 8 5.87 -3.76 4.11
CA ASN A 8 7.30 -4.04 4.22
C ASN A 8 8.13 -3.52 3.02
N MET A 9 7.82 -2.29 2.58
CA MET A 9 8.41 -1.61 1.41
C MET A 9 8.05 -2.16 0.02
N ASP A 10 7.17 -3.16 -0.07
CA ASP A 10 6.70 -3.72 -1.34
C ASP A 10 5.25 -3.31 -1.64
N TYR A 11 4.95 -2.95 -2.91
CA TYR A 11 3.58 -2.61 -3.32
C TYR A 11 2.68 -3.85 -3.33
N VAL A 12 1.48 -3.70 -2.78
CA VAL A 12 0.49 -4.79 -2.69
C VAL A 12 -0.88 -4.35 -3.17
N SER A 13 -1.73 -5.31 -3.50
CA SER A 13 -3.15 -5.07 -3.72
C SER A 13 -3.85 -4.78 -2.39
N LEU A 14 -5.00 -4.10 -2.45
CA LEU A 14 -5.76 -3.74 -1.24
C LEU A 14 -6.39 -4.94 -0.51
N ASP A 15 -6.45 -6.11 -1.14
CA ASP A 15 -6.92 -7.38 -0.56
C ASP A 15 -5.76 -8.23 -0.01
N TYR A 16 -4.54 -7.71 0.03
CA TYR A 16 -3.40 -8.37 0.64
C TYR A 16 -3.64 -8.66 2.14
N ASN A 17 -3.29 -9.88 2.56
CA ASN A 17 -3.46 -10.32 3.95
C ASN A 17 -2.25 -9.92 4.80
N VAL A 18 -2.43 -8.90 5.65
CA VAL A 18 -1.39 -8.44 6.57
C VAL A 18 -1.21 -9.38 7.75
N GLN A 19 0.02 -9.50 8.23
CA GLN A 19 0.38 -10.26 9.42
C GLN A 19 0.72 -9.32 10.58
N ASP A 20 0.75 -9.87 11.79
CA ASP A 20 1.25 -9.13 12.95
C ASP A 20 2.71 -8.75 12.75
N GLY A 21 3.04 -7.49 13.05
CA GLY A 21 4.37 -6.92 12.84
C GLY A 21 4.66 -6.33 11.45
N ASP A 22 3.73 -6.43 10.49
CA ASP A 22 3.90 -5.81 9.17
C ASP A 22 3.82 -4.27 9.24
N GLU A 23 4.72 -3.60 8.50
CA GLU A 23 4.67 -2.15 8.31
C GLU A 23 3.85 -1.81 7.07
N VAL A 24 2.79 -1.01 7.26
CA VAL A 24 1.84 -0.66 6.19
C VAL A 24 1.93 0.83 5.84
N ALA A 25 2.00 1.14 4.55
CA ALA A 25 1.95 2.50 4.02
C ALA A 25 0.81 2.66 3.00
N PHE A 26 0.17 3.84 3.01
CA PHE A 26 -0.82 4.25 2.01
C PHE A 26 -0.33 5.49 1.31
N PHE A 27 -0.46 5.50 -0.02
CA PHE A 27 -0.09 6.65 -0.84
C PHE A 27 -1.35 7.25 -1.48
N PRO A 28 -1.47 8.59 -1.48
CA PRO A 28 -2.52 9.23 -2.26
C PRO A 28 -2.37 8.86 -3.74
N PRO A 29 -3.45 9.01 -4.53
CA PRO A 29 -3.38 8.77 -5.97
C PRO A 29 -2.21 9.56 -6.54
N VAL A 30 -1.23 8.85 -7.10
CA VAL A 30 -0.07 9.48 -7.73
C VAL A 30 -0.56 10.04 -9.06
N THR A 31 -1.02 11.29 -9.04
CA THR A 31 -1.10 12.09 -10.25
C THR A 31 0.35 12.46 -10.57
N GLY A 32 0.94 11.81 -11.56
CA GLY A 32 2.29 12.15 -12.01
C GLY A 32 2.43 13.65 -12.28
N GLY A 33 3.66 14.15 -12.17
CA GLY A 33 4.01 15.46 -12.73
C GLY A 33 3.71 15.56 -14.21
#